data_AF-A0A368FDX6-F1
#
_entry.id   AF-A0A368FDX6-F1
#
_cell.length_a   1.000
_cell.length_b   1.000
_cell.length_c   1.000
_cell.angle_alpha   90.00
_cell.angle_beta   90.00
_cell.angle_gamma   90.00
#
_symmetry.space_group_name_H-M   'P 1'
#
loop_
_entity.id
_entity.type
_entity.pdbx_description
1 polymer ?
#
loop_
_entity_poly.entity_id
_entity_poly.type
_entity_poly.pdbx_seq_one_letter_code
_entity_poly.pdbx_strand_id
1 'polypeptide(L)'
;MGVNNVRLSIEAKQHLSPTKDLDIDIPETFDAREAWPDCQSIKNIRDQSSCGEDLILHFSPKHSALLTGSCWAFGAVEAMSDRICIASNGKTQVKA
;
A
#
# COMPACT_ATOMS: atom_id res chain seq x y z
N MET A 1 -6.13 -12.37 -20.40
CA MET A 1 -4.80 -12.18 -21.02
C MET A 1 -3.76 -12.86 -20.16
N GLY A 2 -3.53 -14.17 -20.38
CA GLY A 2 -2.52 -14.94 -19.68
C GLY A 2 -1.54 -15.50 -20.70
N VAL A 3 -0.27 -15.13 -20.60
CA VAL A 3 0.79 -15.70 -21.42
C VAL A 3 1.18 -17.06 -20.85
N ASN A 4 0.52 -18.10 -21.32
CA ASN A 4 0.95 -19.46 -21.03
C ASN A 4 2.23 -19.71 -21.85
N ASN A 5 3.35 -19.98 -21.17
CA ASN A 5 4.69 -20.29 -21.71
C ASN A 5 5.71 -19.14 -21.84
N VAL A 6 5.88 -18.33 -20.78
CA VAL A 6 7.07 -17.45 -20.70
C VAL A 6 8.30 -18.27 -20.32
N ARG A 7 9.21 -18.50 -21.28
CA ARG A 7 10.53 -19.10 -21.01
C ARG A 7 11.44 -18.06 -20.34
N LEU A 8 11.36 -17.96 -19.03
CA LEU A 8 12.20 -17.07 -18.22
C LEU A 8 13.66 -17.55 -18.21
N SER A 9 14.61 -16.61 -18.32
CA SER A 9 16.04 -16.89 -18.15
C SER A 9 16.33 -17.40 -16.74
N ILE A 10 17.46 -18.09 -16.56
CA ILE A 10 17.87 -18.60 -15.24
C ILE A 10 18.08 -17.45 -14.25
N GLU A 11 18.62 -16.32 -14.71
CA GLU A 11 18.81 -15.11 -13.90
C GLU A 11 17.47 -14.53 -13.42
N ALA A 12 16.46 -14.49 -14.29
CA ALA A 12 15.12 -14.06 -13.92
C ALA A 12 14.45 -15.02 -12.92
N LYS A 13 14.80 -16.32 -12.94
CA LYS A 13 14.36 -17.30 -11.95
C LYS A 13 14.96 -17.10 -10.57
N GLN A 14 16.15 -16.53 -10.46
CA GLN A 14 16.81 -16.28 -9.16
C GLN A 14 16.14 -15.14 -8.38
N HIS A 15 15.44 -14.23 -9.08
CA HIS A 15 14.78 -13.06 -8.49
C HIS A 15 13.28 -13.29 -8.28
N LEU A 16 12.80 -14.51 -8.52
CA LEU A 16 11.41 -14.84 -8.34
C LEU A 16 11.07 -14.96 -6.85
N SER A 17 9.86 -14.54 -6.50
CA SER A 17 9.38 -14.67 -5.13
C SER A 17 9.40 -16.15 -4.73
N PRO A 18 9.74 -16.46 -3.47
CA PRO A 18 9.69 -17.83 -2.95
C PRO A 18 8.28 -18.44 -3.03
N THR A 19 7.27 -17.60 -3.27
CA THR A 19 5.87 -18.00 -3.45
C THR A 19 5.51 -18.40 -4.88
N LYS A 20 6.41 -18.27 -5.86
CA LYS A 20 6.10 -18.49 -7.27
C LYS A 20 5.51 -19.88 -7.55
N ASP A 21 6.05 -20.90 -6.90
CA ASP A 21 5.68 -22.30 -7.11
C ASP A 21 4.81 -22.84 -5.96
N LEU A 22 4.27 -21.96 -5.11
CA LEU A 22 3.30 -22.37 -4.11
C LEU A 22 1.92 -22.53 -4.76
N ASP A 23 1.34 -23.71 -4.61
CA ASP A 23 -0.04 -23.99 -5.00
C ASP A 23 -0.96 -23.38 -3.94
N ILE A 24 -1.32 -22.10 -4.14
CA ILE A 24 -2.19 -21.33 -3.26
C ILE A 24 -3.49 -21.08 -4.01
N ASP A 25 -4.59 -21.58 -3.45
CA ASP A 25 -5.93 -21.27 -3.93
C ASP A 25 -6.24 -19.79 -3.62
N ILE A 26 -6.19 -18.95 -4.66
CA ILE A 26 -6.62 -17.55 -4.58
C ILE A 26 -8.13 -17.52 -4.81
N PRO A 27 -8.93 -16.99 -3.87
CA PRO A 27 -10.37 -16.93 -4.03
C PRO A 27 -10.78 -15.98 -5.16
N GLU A 28 -11.92 -16.25 -5.81
CA GLU A 28 -12.48 -15.41 -6.88
C GLU A 28 -12.81 -13.99 -6.38
N THR A 29 -13.18 -13.87 -5.11
CA THR A 29 -13.47 -12.60 -4.44
C THR A 29 -12.74 -12.52 -3.09
N PHE A 30 -12.26 -11.33 -2.75
CA PHE A 30 -11.58 -11.09 -1.47
C PHE A 30 -11.78 -9.64 -1.03
N ASP A 31 -12.25 -9.45 0.19
CA ASP A 31 -12.32 -8.15 0.85
C ASP A 31 -11.56 -8.19 2.19
N ALA A 32 -10.51 -7.38 2.31
CA ALA A 32 -9.69 -7.32 3.52
C ALA A 32 -10.48 -6.89 4.77
N ARG A 33 -11.55 -6.11 4.60
CA ARG A 33 -12.40 -5.64 5.70
C ARG A 33 -13.24 -6.76 6.29
N GLU A 34 -13.54 -7.78 5.49
CA GLU A 34 -14.24 -9.00 5.90
C GLU A 34 -13.27 -10.04 6.46
N ALA A 35 -12.07 -10.15 5.89
CA ALA A 35 -11.03 -11.08 6.33
C ALA A 35 -10.45 -10.72 7.72
N TRP A 36 -10.33 -9.41 8.02
CA TRP A 36 -9.81 -8.91 9.30
C TRP A 36 -10.78 -7.88 9.92
N PRO A 37 -11.96 -8.33 10.39
CA PRO A 37 -13.02 -7.44 10.85
C PRO A 37 -12.65 -6.65 12.11
N ASP A 38 -11.75 -7.21 12.94
CA ASP A 38 -11.26 -6.61 14.17
C ASP A 38 -10.28 -5.45 13.92
N CYS A 39 -9.66 -5.40 12.72
CA CYS A 39 -8.73 -4.34 12.34
C CYS A 39 -9.48 -3.12 11.79
N GLN A 40 -9.73 -2.13 12.64
CA GLN A 40 -10.49 -0.95 12.27
C GLN A 40 -9.75 -0.08 11.25
N SER A 41 -8.42 -0.12 11.22
CA SER A 41 -7.60 0.63 10.27
C SER A 41 -7.98 0.37 8.81
N ILE A 42 -8.33 -0.88 8.48
CA ILE A 42 -8.67 -1.33 7.11
C ILE A 42 -9.99 -0.70 6.62
N LYS A 43 -10.87 -0.33 7.55
CA LYS A 43 -12.18 0.28 7.25
C LYS A 43 -12.12 1.81 7.19
N ASN A 44 -11.04 2.41 7.69
CA ASN A 44 -10.94 3.85 7.80
C ASN A 44 -10.56 4.49 6.47
N ILE A 45 -11.30 5.51 6.07
CA ILE A 45 -10.96 6.37 4.94
C ILE A 45 -10.42 7.68 5.52
N ARG A 46 -9.19 8.06 5.16
CA ARG A 46 -8.57 9.29 5.64
C ARG A 46 -8.67 10.42 4.62
N ASP A 47 -8.72 11.64 5.13
CA ASP A 47 -8.64 12.86 4.34
C ASP A 47 -7.25 13.49 4.54
N GLN A 48 -6.48 13.54 3.46
CA GLN A 48 -5.15 14.15 3.43
C GLN A 48 -5.19 15.68 3.43
N SER A 49 -6.37 16.27 3.21
CA SER A 49 -6.63 17.71 3.19
C SER A 49 -5.56 18.48 2.38
N SER A 50 -5.28 19.71 2.77
CA SER A 50 -4.26 20.58 2.22
C SER A 50 -2.85 20.30 2.75
N CYS A 51 -2.58 19.12 3.30
CA CYS A 51 -1.22 18.73 3.67
C CYS A 51 -0.42 18.47 2.37
N GLY A 52 0.14 19.56 1.84
CA GLY A 52 0.78 19.70 0.52
C GLY A 52 1.03 21.17 0.16
N GLU A 53 0.36 22.11 0.82
CA GLU A 53 0.55 23.56 0.63
C GLU A 53 0.96 24.29 1.92
N ASP A 54 2.02 23.83 2.57
CA ASP A 54 2.76 24.71 3.49
C ASP A 54 3.71 25.60 2.67
N LEU A 55 3.11 26.60 2.03
CA LEU A 55 3.83 27.78 1.54
C LEU A 55 4.29 28.57 2.77
N ILE A 56 5.46 28.22 3.32
CA ILE A 56 6.32 29.27 3.85
C ILE A 56 6.61 30.18 2.66
N LEU A 57 6.06 31.38 2.73
CA LEU A 57 6.20 32.48 1.79
C LEU A 57 7.68 32.82 1.53
N HIS A 58 8.36 32.02 0.72
CA HIS A 58 9.54 32.44 -0.03
C HIS A 58 9.14 32.47 -1.51
N PHE A 59 8.52 33.60 -1.89
CA PHE A 59 8.33 34.01 -3.27
C PHE A 59 9.69 33.99 -3.99
N SER A 60 9.97 32.88 -4.69
CA SER A 60 11.04 32.81 -5.67
C SER A 60 10.40 32.51 -7.03
N PRO A 61 10.42 33.45 -7.99
CA PRO A 61 9.58 33.41 -9.20
C PRO A 61 10.08 32.45 -10.29
N LYS A 62 10.80 31.38 -9.91
CA LYS A 62 11.50 30.50 -10.88
C LYS A 62 11.24 29.00 -10.74
N HIS A 63 10.35 28.57 -9.84
CA HIS A 63 10.02 27.15 -9.75
C HIS A 63 8.51 26.98 -9.86
N SER A 64 8.08 26.28 -10.92
CA SER A 64 6.75 25.70 -11.01
C SER A 64 6.51 24.89 -9.74
N ALA A 65 5.59 25.35 -8.90
CA ALA A 65 5.21 24.64 -7.69
C ALA A 65 4.67 23.27 -8.10
N LEU A 66 5.45 22.22 -7.83
CA LEU A 66 4.99 20.85 -7.96
C LEU A 66 4.05 20.62 -6.78
N LEU A 67 2.74 20.68 -7.03
CA LEU A 67 1.71 20.30 -6.06
C LEU A 67 1.91 18.84 -5.69
N THR A 68 2.74 18.59 -4.68
CA THR A 68 3.03 17.24 -4.20
C THR A 68 2.00 16.93 -3.12
N GLY A 69 0.88 16.33 -3.52
CA GLY A 69 -0.10 15.83 -2.55
C GLY A 69 0.53 14.77 -1.63
N SER A 70 0.12 14.73 -0.37
CA SER A 70 0.61 13.76 0.63
C SER A 70 0.05 12.34 0.49
N CYS A 71 -0.66 12.01 -0.60
CA CYS A 71 -1.29 10.71 -0.82
C CYS A 71 -0.31 9.53 -0.79
N TRP A 72 0.94 9.74 -1.25
CA TRP A 72 1.99 8.73 -1.19
C TRP A 72 2.35 8.35 0.25
N ALA A 73 2.31 9.32 1.16
CA ALA A 73 2.59 9.11 2.58
C ALA A 73 1.36 8.46 3.25
N PHE A 74 0.16 8.99 2.99
CA PHE A 74 -1.10 8.46 3.54
C PHE A 74 -1.31 6.99 3.15
N GLY A 75 -1.21 6.65 1.85
CA GLY A 75 -1.37 5.26 1.41
C GLY A 75 -0.32 4.31 2.01
N ALA A 76 0.90 4.79 2.27
CA ALA A 76 1.93 3.99 2.94
C ALA A 76 1.59 3.74 4.42
N VAL A 77 1.22 4.78 5.17
CA VAL A 77 0.94 4.64 6.61
C VAL A 77 -0.39 3.94 6.90
N GLU A 78 -1.38 4.04 6.02
CA GLU A 78 -2.62 3.26 6.08
C GLU A 78 -2.32 1.76 5.99
N ALA A 79 -1.60 1.35 4.94
CA ALA A 79 -1.24 -0.06 4.75
C ALA A 79 -0.31 -0.60 5.87
N MET A 80 0.59 0.22 6.41
CA MET A 80 1.41 -0.17 7.56
C MET A 80 0.56 -0.40 8.82
N SER A 81 -0.40 0.49 9.07
CA SER A 81 -1.32 0.37 10.22
C SER A 81 -2.12 -0.93 10.15
N ASP A 82 -2.62 -1.26 8.95
CA ASP A 82 -3.33 -2.53 8.68
C ASP A 82 -2.45 -3.74 8.97
N ARG A 83 -1.22 -3.73 8.44
CA ARG A 83 -0.27 -4.85 8.59
C ARG A 83 0.13 -5.07 10.05
N ILE A 84 0.28 -4.01 10.84
CA ILE A 84 0.56 -4.12 12.28
C ILE A 84 -0.61 -4.78 13.01
N CYS A 85 -1.84 -4.39 12.67
CA CYS A 85 -3.02 -5.00 13.25
C CYS A 85 -3.15 -6.49 12.88
N ILE A 86 -2.98 -6.81 11.60
CA ILE A 86 -3.05 -8.19 11.09
C ILE A 86 -1.99 -9.06 11.77
N ALA A 87 -0.73 -8.61 11.79
CA ALA A 87 0.38 -9.36 12.39
C ALA A 87 0.22 -9.57 13.90
N SER A 88 -0.43 -8.62 14.59
CA SER A 88 -0.68 -8.71 16.03
C SER A 88 -1.98 -9.46 16.38
N ASN A 89 -2.71 -10.00 15.39
CA ASN A 89 -4.04 -10.58 15.56
C ASN A 89 -4.98 -9.62 16.30
N GLY A 90 -5.02 -8.35 15.87
CA GLY A 90 -5.90 -7.33 16.43
C GLY A 90 -5.43 -6.69 17.74
N LYS A 91 -4.35 -7.19 18.37
CA LYS A 91 -3.89 -6.73 19.70
C LYS A 91 -3.26 -5.34 19.68
N THR A 92 -2.62 -4.95 18.58
CA THR A 92 -1.95 -3.65 18.43
C THR A 92 -2.54 -2.91 17.25
N GLN A 93 -3.19 -1.79 17.49
CA GLN A 93 -3.78 -0.95 16.46
C GLN A 93 -3.22 0.46 16.54
N VAL A 94 -2.33 0.77 15.59
CA VAL A 94 -1.77 2.11 15.41
C VAL A 94 -2.63 2.88 14.43
N LYS A 95 -2.67 4.21 14.58
CA LYS A 95 -3.41 5.09 13.69
C LYS A 95 -2.42 5.92 12.88
N ALA A 96 -2.53 5.80 11.56
CA ALA A 96 -2.05 6.79 10.59
C ALA A 96 -2.66 8.17 10.85
#